data_AF-A0A5D6XSJ5-F1
#
_entry.id   AF-A0A5D6XSJ5-F1
#
_cell.length_a   1.000
_cell.length_b   1.000
_cell.length_c   1.000
_cell.angle_alpha   90.00
_cell.angle_beta   90.00
_cell.angle_gamma   90.00
#
_symmetry.space_group_name_H-M   'P 1'
#
loop_
_entity.id
_entity.type
_entity.pdbx_description
1 polymer ?
#
loop_
_entity_poly.entity_id
_entity_poly.type
_entity_poly.pdbx_seq_one_letter_code
_entity_poly.pdbx_strand_id
1 'polypeptide(L)'
;MGLSDGNVNWPLFLGCILTAFGPLAALFFVVVARRAQLVILALSGAFTWLVAILITATLWRIIPPLKSSVEATVPLAVVIQEAARVVFYALYTRTERAVLKVTTSSHEFPLNDITSGLGAEGR
;
A
#
# COMPACT_ATOMS: atom_id res chain seq x y z
N MET A 1 -24.36 -3.03 11.71
CA MET A 1 -25.03 -2.28 12.80
C MET A 1 -26.30 -1.67 12.23
N GLY A 2 -27.34 -2.50 12.05
CA GLY A 2 -28.66 -2.04 11.64
C GLY A 2 -29.44 -1.63 12.88
N LEU A 3 -30.10 -0.47 12.83
CA LEU A 3 -31.11 -0.14 13.84
C LEU A 3 -32.33 -1.03 13.63
N SER A 4 -33.06 -1.29 14.71
CA SER A 4 -34.27 -2.13 14.73
C SER A 4 -35.39 -1.65 13.80
N ASP A 5 -35.24 -0.47 13.18
CA ASP A 5 -36.27 0.25 12.43
C ASP A 5 -36.16 0.08 10.90
N GLY A 6 -35.25 -0.77 10.41
CA GLY A 6 -35.07 -1.02 8.96
C GLY A 6 -34.52 0.17 8.15
N ASN A 7 -34.25 1.31 8.79
CA ASN A 7 -33.64 2.48 8.16
C ASN A 7 -32.11 2.42 8.21
N VAL A 8 -31.45 2.77 7.10
CA VAL A 8 -30.00 2.86 7.02
C VAL A 8 -29.51 4.04 7.85
N ASN A 9 -28.58 3.79 8.77
CA ASN A 9 -28.03 4.84 9.64
C ASN A 9 -26.95 5.63 8.87
N TRP A 10 -27.41 6.48 7.96
CA TRP A 10 -26.58 7.25 7.04
C TRP A 10 -25.48 8.07 7.72
N PRO A 11 -25.72 8.74 8.86
CA PRO A 11 -24.67 9.47 9.57
C PRO A 11 -23.54 8.55 10.08
N LEU A 12 -23.89 7.37 10.59
CA LEU A 12 -22.91 6.40 11.07
C LEU A 12 -22.08 5.82 9.91
N PHE A 13 -22.75 5.48 8.80
CA PHE A 13 -22.08 4.99 7.59
C PHE A 13 -21.06 5.99 7.04
N LEU A 14 -21.47 7.25 6.88
CA LEU A 14 -20.58 8.32 6.44
C LEU A 14 -19.46 8.59 7.44
N GLY A 15 -19.76 8.58 8.74
CA GLY A 15 -18.77 8.73 9.80
C GLY A 15 -17.67 7.66 9.73
N CYS A 16 -18.05 6.38 9.65
CA CYS A 16 -17.08 5.29 9.55
C CYS A 16 -16.22 5.35 8.28
N ILE A 17 -16.82 5.67 7.12
CA ILE A 17 -16.08 5.78 5.85
C ILE A 17 -15.10 6.95 5.90
N LEU A 18 -15.52 8.12 6.36
CA LEU A 18 -14.67 9.31 6.44
C LEU A 18 -13.53 9.12 7.44
N THR A 19 -13.77 8.45 8.58
CA THR A 19 -12.69 8.15 9.53
C THR A 19 -11.70 7.14 8.96
N ALA A 20 -12.17 6.09 8.27
CA ALA A 20 -11.30 5.06 7.72
C ALA A 20 -10.51 5.52 6.49
N PHE A 21 -11.17 6.19 5.54
CA PHE A 21 -10.60 6.54 4.25
C PHE A 21 -10.27 8.03 4.09
N GLY A 22 -10.76 8.92 4.95
CA GLY A 22 -10.54 10.36 4.85
C GLY A 22 -9.05 10.74 4.79
N PRO A 23 -8.22 10.29 5.74
CA PRO A 23 -6.79 10.58 5.72
C PRO A 23 -6.08 9.98 4.49
N LEU A 24 -6.46 8.76 4.09
CA LEU A 24 -5.89 8.07 2.93
C LEU A 24 -6.23 8.78 1.62
N ALA A 25 -7.49 9.21 1.48
CA ALA A 25 -7.96 9.97 0.32
C ALA A 25 -7.27 11.34 0.24
N ALA A 26 -7.15 12.05 1.37
CA ALA A 26 -6.42 13.31 1.43
C ALA A 26 -4.96 13.14 1.00
N LEU A 27 -4.25 12.13 1.52
CA LEU A 27 -2.87 11.82 1.11
C LEU A 27 -2.78 11.49 -0.37
N PHE A 28 -3.71 10.71 -0.90
CA PHE A 28 -3.76 10.37 -2.32
C PHE A 28 -3.92 11.62 -3.20
N PHE A 29 -4.90 12.48 -2.92
CA PHE A 29 -5.14 13.68 -3.72
C PHE A 29 -4.06 14.75 -3.56
N VAL A 30 -3.51 14.94 -2.35
CA VAL A 30 -2.53 15.99 -2.07
C VAL A 30 -1.12 15.63 -2.54
N VAL A 31 -0.71 14.37 -2.37
CA VAL A 31 0.67 13.92 -2.61
C VAL A 31 0.75 13.07 -3.87
N VAL A 32 0.00 11.97 -3.94
CA VAL A 32 0.15 10.95 -4.99
C VAL A 32 -0.34 11.47 -6.35
N ALA A 33 -1.51 12.12 -6.39
CA ALA A 33 -2.14 12.59 -7.62
C ALA A 33 -1.38 13.74 -8.29
N ARG A 34 -0.46 14.42 -7.60
CA ARG A 34 0.35 15.50 -8.19
C ARG A 34 1.41 15.02 -9.17
N ARG A 35 1.84 13.76 -9.08
CA ARG A 35 2.90 13.20 -9.94
C ARG A 35 2.46 11.85 -10.48
N ALA A 36 2.32 11.74 -11.81
CA ALA A 36 1.89 10.50 -12.47
C ALA A 36 2.77 9.28 -12.12
N GLN A 37 4.07 9.50 -11.89
CA GLN A 37 4.99 8.44 -11.45
C GLN A 37 4.61 7.84 -10.08
N LEU A 38 4.18 8.67 -9.11
CA LEU A 38 3.74 8.19 -7.81
C LEU A 38 2.42 7.42 -7.92
N VAL A 39 1.52 7.81 -8.83
CA VAL A 39 0.27 7.09 -9.10
C VAL A 39 0.57 5.68 -9.61
N ILE A 40 1.49 5.54 -10.58
CA ILE A 40 1.89 4.24 -11.12
C ILE A 40 2.57 3.38 -10.04
N LEU A 41 3.40 4.00 -9.20
CA LEU A 41 4.03 3.32 -8.06
C LEU A 41 2.98 2.81 -7.05
N ALA A 42 1.99 3.64 -6.72
CA ALA A 42 0.91 3.27 -5.80
C ALA A 42 0.06 2.11 -6.36
N LEU A 43 -0.29 2.15 -7.66
CA LEU A 43 -1.03 1.08 -8.34
C LEU A 43 -0.25 -0.25 -8.36
N SER A 44 1.03 -0.20 -8.73
CA SER A 44 1.88 -1.39 -8.76
C SER A 44 2.12 -1.99 -7.36
N GLY A 45 2.24 -1.15 -6.33
CA GLY A 45 2.29 -1.59 -4.93
C GLY A 45 0.99 -2.26 -4.49
N ALA A 46 -0.16 -1.67 -4.81
CA ALA A 46 -1.47 -2.25 -4.51
C ALA A 46 -1.67 -3.60 -5.19
N PHE A 47 -1.29 -3.73 -6.47
CA PHE A 47 -1.32 -5.00 -7.19
C PHE A 47 -0.43 -6.06 -6.53
N THR A 48 0.80 -5.69 -6.17
CA THR A 48 1.73 -6.60 -5.48
C THR A 48 1.17 -7.06 -4.14
N TRP A 49 0.49 -6.18 -3.40
CA TRP A 49 -0.19 -6.52 -2.15
C TRP A 49 -1.38 -7.46 -2.38
N LEU A 50 -2.18 -7.25 -3.44
CA LEU A 50 -3.26 -8.17 -3.84
C LEU A 50 -2.74 -9.58 -4.15
N VAL A 51 -1.59 -9.70 -4.80
CA VAL A 51 -0.93 -10.99 -5.04
C VAL A 51 -0.50 -11.64 -3.71
N ALA A 52 0.04 -10.86 -2.77
CA ALA A 52 0.45 -11.36 -1.46
C ALA A 52 -0.73 -11.95 -0.65
N ILE A 53 -1.87 -11.24 -0.63
CA ILE A 53 -3.08 -11.75 0.06
C ILE A 53 -3.68 -12.96 -0.68
N LEU A 54 -3.56 -13.04 -2.01
CA LEU A 54 -4.00 -14.20 -2.78
C LEU A 54 -3.19 -15.46 -2.45
N ILE A 55 -1.87 -15.32 -2.37
CA ILE A 55 -0.97 -16.40 -1.92
C ILE A 55 -1.33 -16.82 -0.49
N THR A 56 -1.49 -15.83 0.40
CA THR A 56 -1.88 -16.08 1.79
C THR A 56 -3.22 -16.83 1.89
N ALA A 57 -4.23 -16.42 1.12
CA ALA A 57 -5.54 -17.08 1.08
C ALA A 57 -5.45 -18.51 0.52
N THR A 58 -4.60 -18.73 -0.48
CA THR A 58 -4.36 -20.06 -1.07
C THR A 58 -3.71 -20.99 -0.04
N LEU A 59 -2.70 -20.51 0.69
CA LEU A 59 -2.03 -21.27 1.76
C LEU A 59 -2.98 -21.59 2.92
N TRP A 60 -3.80 -20.62 3.33
CA TRP A 60 -4.85 -20.86 4.34
C TRP A 60 -5.85 -21.93 3.89
N ARG A 61 -6.15 -22.02 2.59
CA ARG A 61 -7.07 -23.03 2.06
C ARG A 61 -6.46 -24.43 2.03
N ILE A 62 -5.19 -24.56 1.68
CA ILE A 62 -4.46 -25.84 1.53
C ILE A 62 -4.04 -26.43 2.88
N ILE A 63 -3.66 -25.61 3.86
CA ILE A 63 -3.08 -26.08 5.11
C ILE A 63 -4.18 -26.18 6.20
N PRO A 64 -4.68 -27.38 6.55
CA PRO A 64 -5.72 -27.54 7.57
C PRO A 64 -5.37 -27.00 8.98
N PRO A 65 -4.14 -27.13 9.53
CA PRO A 65 -3.85 -26.61 10.88
C PRO A 65 -3.85 -25.08 10.99
N LEU A 66 -3.80 -24.34 9.88
CA LEU A 66 -3.96 -22.87 9.90
C LEU A 66 -5.40 -22.46 10.21
N LYS A 67 -6.39 -23.33 9.95
CA LYS A 67 -7.79 -23.00 10.18
C LYS A 67 -8.19 -23.08 11.65
N SER A 68 -7.52 -23.94 12.42
CA SER A 68 -7.80 -24.12 13.86
C SER A 68 -7.14 -23.06 14.73
N SER A 69 -6.04 -22.46 14.27
CA SER A 69 -5.23 -21.53 15.07
C SER A 69 -5.02 -20.22 14.32
N VAL A 70 -5.80 -19.19 14.69
CA VAL A 70 -5.59 -17.80 14.22
C VAL A 70 -4.19 -17.30 14.55
N GLU A 71 -3.64 -17.75 15.68
CA GLU A 71 -2.29 -17.44 16.15
C GLU A 71 -1.18 -17.88 15.19
N ALA A 72 -1.41 -18.92 14.38
CA ALA A 72 -0.47 -19.39 13.36
C ALA A 72 -0.70 -18.72 11.99
N THR A 73 -1.96 -18.38 11.67
CA THR A 73 -2.31 -17.78 10.38
C THR A 73 -1.85 -16.33 10.26
N VAL A 74 -2.02 -15.52 11.33
CA VAL A 74 -1.64 -14.10 11.33
C VAL A 74 -0.13 -13.90 11.06
N PRO A 75 0.81 -14.53 11.78
CA PRO A 75 2.23 -14.33 11.53
C PRO A 75 2.65 -14.83 10.14
N LEU A 76 2.09 -15.93 9.64
CA LEU A 76 2.35 -16.37 8.27
C LEU A 76 1.91 -15.32 7.24
N ALA A 77 0.70 -14.77 7.41
CA ALA A 77 0.18 -13.72 6.53
C ALA A 77 1.07 -12.46 6.54
N VAL A 78 1.56 -12.07 7.72
CA VAL A 78 2.49 -10.94 7.86
C VAL A 78 3.81 -11.22 7.16
N VAL A 79 4.40 -12.41 7.33
CA VAL A 79 5.66 -12.78 6.66
C VAL A 79 5.53 -12.73 5.13
N ILE A 80 4.42 -13.22 4.58
CA ILE A 80 4.16 -13.16 3.13
C ILE A 80 3.99 -11.70 2.66
N GLN A 81 3.26 -10.89 3.43
CA GLN A 81 3.07 -9.47 3.12
C GLN A 81 4.39 -8.68 3.19
N GLU A 82 5.24 -8.95 4.17
CA GLU A 82 6.56 -8.33 4.29
C GLU A 82 7.50 -8.80 3.17
N ALA A 83 7.48 -10.08 2.79
CA ALA A 83 8.24 -10.58 1.65
C ALA A 83 7.82 -9.87 0.34
N ALA A 84 6.51 -9.70 0.13
CA ALA A 84 6.00 -8.95 -1.01
C ALA A 84 6.45 -7.48 -1.01
N ARG A 85 6.57 -6.85 0.17
CA ARG A 85 7.13 -5.50 0.32
C ARG A 85 8.61 -5.45 -0.08
N VAL A 86 9.41 -6.44 0.31
CA VAL A 86 10.82 -6.52 -0.10
C VAL A 86 10.95 -6.69 -1.61
N VAL A 87 10.14 -7.56 -2.21
CA VAL A 87 10.09 -7.73 -3.67
C VAL A 87 9.72 -6.43 -4.36
N PHE A 88 8.70 -5.73 -3.87
CA PHE A 88 8.29 -4.44 -4.42
C PHE A 88 9.42 -3.39 -4.34
N TYR A 89 10.10 -3.29 -3.20
CA TYR A 89 11.25 -2.40 -3.04
C TYR A 89 12.38 -2.74 -4.02
N ALA A 90 12.71 -4.02 -4.18
CA ALA A 90 13.73 -4.46 -5.13
C ALA A 90 13.37 -4.13 -6.58
N LEU A 91 12.09 -4.27 -6.96
CA LEU A 91 11.60 -3.87 -8.28
C LEU A 91 11.69 -2.36 -8.47
N TYR A 92 11.30 -1.58 -7.47
CA TYR A 92 11.40 -0.13 -7.49
C TYR A 92 12.84 0.35 -7.73
N THR A 93 13.80 -0.12 -6.93
CA THR A 93 15.22 0.29 -7.06
C THR A 93 15.81 -0.14 -8.42
N ARG A 94 15.35 -1.27 -8.98
CA ARG A 94 15.76 -1.69 -10.33
C ARG A 94 15.21 -0.75 -11.40
N THR A 95 13.93 -0.38 -11.30
CA THR A 95 13.31 0.58 -12.22
C THR A 95 13.98 1.94 -12.15
N GLU A 96 14.26 2.44 -10.94
CA GLU A 96 14.99 3.70 -10.73
C GLU A 96 16.35 3.68 -11.45
N ARG A 97 17.16 2.65 -11.24
CA ARG A 97 18.46 2.50 -11.92
C ARG A 97 18.32 2.37 -13.43
N ALA A 98 17.30 1.68 -13.91
CA ALA A 98 17.06 1.49 -15.34
C ALA A 98 16.72 2.83 -16.02
N VAL A 99 15.85 3.62 -15.39
CA VAL A 99 15.44 4.94 -15.89
C VAL A 99 16.60 5.93 -15.84
N LEU A 100 17.40 5.94 -14.76
CA LEU A 100 18.59 6.79 -14.65
C LEU A 100 19.64 6.49 -15.74
N LYS A 101 19.76 5.22 -16.18
CA LYS A 101 20.69 4.85 -17.25
C LYS A 101 20.25 5.34 -18.64
N VAL A 102 18.95 5.45 -18.89
CA VAL A 102 18.40 5.83 -20.21
C VAL A 102 18.07 7.32 -20.32
N THR A 103 18.04 8.05 -19.21
CA THR A 103 17.67 9.45 -19.16
C THR A 103 18.91 10.34 -19.04
N THR A 104 19.15 11.23 -20.00
CA THR A 104 20.30 12.15 -20.04
C THR A 104 20.10 13.44 -19.21
N SER A 105 18.86 13.78 -18.86
CA SER A 105 18.57 14.90 -17.95
C SER A 105 18.53 14.44 -16.49
N SER A 106 19.04 15.27 -15.57
CA SER A 106 18.86 15.13 -14.12
C SER A 106 17.37 15.24 -13.77
N HIS A 107 16.62 14.16 -13.96
CA HIS A 107 15.24 14.05 -13.50
C HIS A 107 15.28 13.35 -12.16
N GLU A 108 15.28 14.13 -11.08
CA GLU A 108 15.26 13.60 -9.72
C GLU A 108 13.99 12.77 -9.52
N PHE A 109 14.17 11.51 -9.12
CA PHE A 109 13.05 10.62 -8.86
C PHE A 109 12.18 11.19 -7.72
N PRO A 110 10.85 11.02 -7.75
CA PRO A 110 9.93 11.75 -6.88
C PRO A 110 10.08 11.46 -5.38
N LEU A 111 10.76 10.38 -4.99
CA LEU A 111 11.11 10.10 -3.58
C LEU A 111 12.46 10.72 -3.16
N ASN A 112 13.31 11.08 -4.13
CA ASN A 112 14.57 11.78 -3.88
C ASN A 112 14.30 13.21 -3.40
N ASP A 113 13.32 13.92 -3.99
CA ASP A 113 12.90 15.27 -3.59
C ASP A 113 12.47 15.37 -2.11
N ILE A 114 11.74 14.36 -1.60
CA ILE A 114 11.20 14.40 -0.23
C ILE A 114 12.31 14.15 0.79
N THR A 115 13.24 13.23 0.47
CA THR A 115 14.41 12.94 1.32
C THR A 115 15.40 14.10 1.31
N SER A 116 15.63 14.73 0.16
CA SER A 116 16.49 15.90 0.04
C SER A 116 15.89 17.15 0.68
N GLY A 117 14.56 17.34 0.60
CA GLY A 117 13.84 18.40 1.34
C GLY A 117 13.93 18.25 2.86
N LEU A 118 13.73 17.05 3.40
CA LEU A 118 13.92 16.77 4.84
C LEU A 118 15.38 16.85 5.29
N GLY A 119 16.33 16.52 4.40
CA GLY A 119 17.77 16.63 4.67
C GLY A 119 18.30 18.08 4.62
N ALA A 120 17.60 18.99 3.95
CA ALA A 120 17.99 20.40 3.84
C ALA A 120 17.54 21.25 5.05
N GLU A 121 16.44 20.88 5.71
CA GLU A 121 15.92 21.61 6.90
C GLU A 121 16.74 21.36 8.18
N GLY A 122 17.71 20.43 8.14
CA GLY A 122 18.58 20.07 9.26
C GLY A 122 19.94 20.78 9.30
N ARG A 123 20.14 21.86 8.53
CA ARG A 123 21.40 22.62 8.46
C ARG A 123 21.20 24.12 8.63
#